data_AF-A0A8D0D1B8-F1
#
_entry.id   AF-A0A8D0D1B8-F1
#
_cell.length_a   1.000
_cell.length_b   1.000
_cell.length_c   1.000
_cell.angle_alpha   90.00
_cell.angle_beta   90.00
_cell.angle_gamma   90.00
#
_symmetry.space_group_name_H-M   'P 1'
#
loop_
_entity.id
_entity.type
_entity.pdbx_description
1 polymer ?
#
loop_
_entity_poly.entity_id
_entity_poly.type
_entity_poly.pdbx_seq_one_letter_code
_entity_poly.pdbx_strand_id
1 'polypeptide(L)'
;MYISLETVDSCLPPSPPVSFKCPVCQMFSYSPASFSDKDTCNKCSLFAALEARLGEFEQSPAGPEQPALTLVIGSSILRNVKLVAPATAVVCVPGAKAGNVECYLKLLAKDNHKYRKIILHVGGNDTRLRKSEITKMNVKSLCAYAKTMSDSVVFSGPLPNLISDDMYSRMSSFHRWLSWCPANDVGYIDNWRGFWGKPGLIRRVGIHPTLDGAALISKNLTESIIGHKP
;
A
#
# COMPACT_ATOMS: atom_id res chain seq x y z
N MET A 1 67.46 4.11 -37.20
CA MET A 1 67.01 5.51 -37.09
C MET A 1 65.53 5.48 -36.68
N TYR A 2 65.29 5.85 -35.43
CA TYR A 2 64.06 6.29 -34.77
C TYR A 2 62.76 5.45 -34.87
N ILE A 3 62.49 4.71 -33.79
CA ILE A 3 61.13 4.52 -33.28
C ILE A 3 60.81 5.78 -32.47
N SER A 4 59.78 6.53 -32.89
CA SER A 4 59.27 7.69 -32.17
C SER A 4 58.30 7.24 -31.07
N LEU A 5 58.56 7.69 -29.85
CA LEU A 5 57.66 7.65 -28.70
C LEU A 5 56.77 8.89 -28.74
N GLU A 6 55.45 8.71 -28.66
CA GLU A 6 54.41 9.67 -28.22
C GLU A 6 53.08 8.89 -28.34
N THR A 7 52.15 8.76 -27.38
CA THR A 7 51.84 9.48 -26.14
C THR A 7 51.06 8.49 -25.25
N VAL A 8 51.34 8.49 -23.95
CA VAL A 8 50.60 7.74 -22.92
C VAL A 8 49.32 8.51 -22.63
N ASP A 9 48.20 8.12 -23.24
CA ASP A 9 46.90 8.66 -22.87
C ASP A 9 46.42 7.93 -21.62
N SER A 10 46.40 8.66 -20.51
CA SER A 10 46.03 8.15 -19.19
C SER A 10 44.57 7.74 -19.16
N CYS A 11 44.29 6.45 -19.29
CA CYS A 11 43.03 5.84 -18.88
C CYS A 11 42.90 5.96 -17.35
N LEU A 12 42.47 7.14 -16.87
CA LEU A 12 41.90 7.24 -15.52
C LEU A 12 40.71 6.27 -15.47
N PRO A 13 40.64 5.37 -14.47
CA PRO A 13 39.50 4.49 -14.31
C PRO A 13 38.22 5.34 -14.20
N PRO A 14 37.09 4.88 -14.77
CA PRO A 14 35.82 5.57 -14.58
C PRO A 14 35.59 5.75 -13.08
N SER A 15 35.26 6.98 -12.68
CA SER A 15 34.92 7.29 -11.29
C SER A 15 33.89 6.28 -10.78
N PRO A 16 34.05 5.73 -9.57
CA PRO A 16 33.11 4.75 -9.03
C PRO A 16 31.68 5.31 -9.08
N PRO A 17 30.67 4.49 -9.41
CA PRO A 17 29.29 4.96 -9.48
C PRO A 17 28.90 5.54 -8.12
N VAL A 18 28.42 6.79 -8.13
CA VAL A 18 28.00 7.48 -6.91
C VAL A 18 26.87 6.67 -6.27
N SER A 19 27.14 6.13 -5.09
CA SER A 19 26.14 5.41 -4.30
C SER A 19 25.47 6.38 -3.33
N PHE A 20 24.15 6.46 -3.37
CA PHE A 20 23.37 7.19 -2.39
C PHE A 20 23.13 6.29 -1.17
N LYS A 21 23.34 6.81 0.04
CA LYS A 21 23.15 6.05 1.29
C LYS A 21 22.08 6.72 2.14
N CYS A 22 21.08 5.97 2.56
CA CYS A 22 20.04 6.48 3.45
C CYS A 22 20.61 6.64 4.87
N PRO A 23 20.59 7.82 5.48
CA PRO A 23 21.09 7.99 6.85
C PRO A 23 20.26 7.22 7.88
N VAL A 24 18.97 6.99 7.59
CA VAL A 24 18.02 6.33 8.50
C VAL A 24 18.19 4.81 8.54
N CYS A 25 18.23 4.13 7.38
CA CYS A 25 18.31 2.67 7.31
C CYS A 25 19.64 2.13 6.79
N GLN A 26 20.59 3.00 6.47
CA GLN A 26 21.92 2.67 5.94
C GLN A 26 21.90 1.89 4.61
N MET A 27 20.74 1.68 3.97
CA MET A 27 20.65 1.10 2.64
C MET A 27 21.26 2.03 1.60
N PHE A 28 21.98 1.41 0.65
CA PHE A 28 22.59 2.08 -0.49
C PHE A 28 21.82 1.77 -1.78
N SER A 29 21.75 2.73 -2.69
CA SER A 29 21.26 2.53 -4.06
C SER A 29 22.05 3.40 -5.03
N TYR A 30 22.25 2.91 -6.25
CA TYR A 30 22.84 3.68 -7.35
C TYR A 30 21.79 4.47 -8.15
N SER A 31 20.50 4.30 -7.80
CA SER A 31 19.40 5.02 -8.45
C SER A 31 18.92 6.19 -7.59
N PRO A 32 19.09 7.45 -8.04
CA PRO A 32 18.59 8.63 -7.33
C PRO A 32 17.08 8.57 -7.07
N ALA A 33 16.33 7.93 -7.97
CA ALA A 33 14.88 7.72 -7.82
C ALA A 33 14.49 6.87 -6.59
N SER A 34 15.46 6.23 -5.93
CA SER A 34 15.25 5.50 -4.67
C SER A 34 15.21 6.42 -3.45
N PHE A 35 15.54 7.70 -3.61
CA PHE A 35 15.67 8.71 -2.57
C PHE A 35 14.69 9.85 -2.77
N SER A 36 14.24 10.42 -1.66
CA SER A 36 13.45 11.66 -1.63
C SER A 36 14.37 12.87 -1.66
N ASP A 37 13.81 14.06 -1.91
CA ASP A 37 14.54 15.35 -1.94
C ASP A 37 15.25 15.71 -0.61
N LYS A 38 15.08 14.90 0.44
CA LYS A 38 15.70 15.06 1.76
C LYS A 38 16.80 14.03 2.05
N ASP A 39 17.44 13.47 1.02
CA ASP A 39 18.48 12.42 1.09
C ASP A 39 18.09 11.15 1.87
N THR A 40 16.80 11.00 2.13
CA THR A 40 16.23 9.85 2.84
C THR A 40 15.62 8.92 1.80
N CYS A 41 15.90 7.62 1.88
CA CYS A 41 15.32 6.69 0.91
C CYS A 41 13.79 6.71 1.00
N ASN A 42 13.11 6.45 -0.11
CA ASN A 42 11.65 6.51 -0.19
C ASN A 42 10.95 5.65 0.86
N LYS A 43 11.57 4.52 1.27
CA LYS A 43 11.07 3.68 2.37
C LYS A 43 11.11 4.41 3.71
N CYS A 44 12.21 5.10 4.03
CA CYS A 44 12.39 5.82 5.30
C CYS A 44 11.63 7.16 5.33
N SER A 45 11.49 7.84 4.20
CA SER A 45 10.67 9.06 4.12
C SER A 45 9.19 8.73 4.37
N LEU A 46 8.71 7.63 3.77
CA LEU A 46 7.34 7.17 3.95
C LEU A 46 7.11 6.55 5.34
N PHE A 47 8.17 6.01 5.97
CA PHE A 47 8.17 5.60 7.38
C PHE A 47 7.95 6.81 8.31
N ALA A 48 8.76 7.86 8.20
CA ALA A 48 8.62 9.04 9.05
C ALA A 48 7.25 9.72 8.92
N ALA A 49 6.72 9.81 7.68
CA ALA A 49 5.39 10.36 7.44
C ALA A 49 4.26 9.50 8.03
N LEU A 50 4.49 8.19 8.15
CA LEU A 50 3.52 7.26 8.72
C LEU A 50 3.58 7.25 10.25
N GLU A 51 4.78 7.22 10.83
CA GLU A 51 4.98 7.36 12.29
C GLU A 51 4.33 8.63 12.81
N ALA A 52 4.47 9.77 12.11
CA ALA A 52 3.82 11.01 12.50
C ALA A 52 2.29 10.87 12.58
N ARG A 53 1.66 10.21 11.59
CA ARG A 53 0.20 10.00 11.56
C ARG A 53 -0.30 8.99 12.58
N LEU A 54 0.54 8.04 12.96
CA LEU A 54 0.21 7.07 14.01
C LEU A 54 0.42 7.66 15.40
N GLY A 55 1.45 8.49 15.60
CA GLY A 55 1.65 9.24 16.83
C GLY A 55 0.49 10.19 17.12
N GLU A 56 -0.09 10.82 16.09
CA GLU A 56 -1.35 11.59 16.21
C GLU A 56 -2.53 10.71 16.66
N PHE A 57 -2.54 9.43 16.30
CA PHE A 57 -3.59 8.48 16.65
C PHE A 57 -3.43 7.94 18.08
N GLU A 58 -2.21 7.62 18.49
CA GLU A 58 -1.86 7.13 19.84
C GLU A 58 -2.02 8.19 20.93
N GLN A 59 -2.01 9.47 20.57
CA GLN A 59 -2.29 10.58 21.48
C GLN A 59 -3.79 10.77 21.79
N SER A 60 -4.68 10.02 21.15
CA SER A 60 -6.08 9.95 21.55
C SER A 60 -6.18 9.22 22.90
N PRO A 61 -6.87 9.77 23.92
CA PRO A 61 -6.72 9.31 25.30
C PRO A 61 -7.27 7.89 25.47
N ALA A 62 -6.36 6.92 25.38
CA ALA A 62 -6.62 5.55 25.76
C ALA A 62 -6.46 5.39 27.27
N GLY A 63 -7.58 5.53 27.97
CA GLY A 63 -7.71 4.95 29.30
C GLY A 63 -7.42 3.44 29.26
N PRO A 64 -7.11 2.83 30.41
CA PRO A 64 -6.54 1.47 30.53
C PRO A 64 -7.43 0.30 30.07
N GLU A 65 -8.50 0.56 29.31
CA GLU A 65 -9.50 -0.42 28.88
C GLU A 65 -10.04 -0.14 27.45
N GLN A 66 -9.20 0.33 26.52
CA GLN A 66 -9.66 0.58 25.14
C GLN A 66 -9.73 -0.71 24.28
N PRO A 67 -10.87 -0.96 23.60
CA PRO A 67 -11.07 -2.16 22.79
C PRO A 67 -10.20 -2.12 21.53
N ALA A 68 -9.65 -3.28 21.18
CA ALA A 68 -8.66 -3.46 20.14
C ALA A 68 -8.99 -2.78 18.80
N LEU A 69 -7.99 -2.05 18.31
CA LEU A 69 -8.08 -1.12 17.19
C LEU A 69 -8.39 -1.81 15.87
N THR A 70 -9.22 -1.20 15.03
CA THR A 70 -9.26 -1.55 13.60
C THR A 70 -8.29 -0.68 12.82
N LEU A 71 -7.41 -1.29 12.03
CA LEU A 71 -6.54 -0.58 11.09
C LEU A 71 -7.04 -0.79 9.67
N VAL A 72 -7.33 0.30 8.97
CA VAL A 72 -7.60 0.31 7.53
C VAL A 72 -6.40 0.92 6.83
N ILE A 73 -5.67 0.13 6.04
CA ILE A 73 -4.45 0.59 5.37
C ILE A 73 -4.47 0.24 3.89
N GLY A 74 -4.01 1.17 3.05
CA GLY A 74 -4.07 0.97 1.62
C GLY A 74 -3.58 2.13 0.78
N SER A 75 -3.87 2.06 -0.51
CA SER A 75 -3.41 3.02 -1.50
C SER A 75 -4.20 4.35 -1.48
N SER A 76 -3.94 5.21 -2.47
CA SER A 76 -4.60 6.51 -2.64
C SER A 76 -6.13 6.44 -2.75
N ILE A 77 -6.70 5.27 -3.00
CA ILE A 77 -8.15 5.05 -3.01
C ILE A 77 -8.78 5.36 -1.64
N LEU A 78 -8.02 5.21 -0.55
CA LEU A 78 -8.51 5.49 0.81
C LEU A 78 -8.48 6.98 1.19
N ARG A 79 -7.96 7.88 0.34
CA ARG A 79 -7.69 9.29 0.71
C ARG A 79 -8.89 10.06 1.28
N ASN A 80 -10.10 9.77 0.79
CA ASN A 80 -11.32 10.47 1.21
C ASN A 80 -12.28 9.55 1.97
N VAL A 81 -11.81 8.38 2.43
CA VAL A 81 -12.60 7.46 3.23
C VAL A 81 -12.74 8.03 4.63
N LYS A 82 -13.98 8.10 5.11
CA LYS A 82 -14.33 8.59 6.45
C LYS A 82 -15.14 7.53 7.17
N LEU A 83 -14.57 6.92 8.19
CA LEU A 83 -15.22 5.85 8.95
C LEU A 83 -15.91 6.45 10.18
N VAL A 84 -17.09 5.92 10.50
CA VAL A 84 -17.93 6.39 11.63
C VAL A 84 -17.78 5.47 12.85
N ALA A 85 -16.80 4.56 12.83
CA ALA A 85 -16.58 3.57 13.88
C ALA A 85 -15.57 4.08 14.94
N PRO A 86 -15.85 3.94 16.24
CA PRO A 86 -14.87 4.23 17.29
C PRO A 86 -13.64 3.31 17.15
N ALA A 87 -12.48 3.78 17.59
CA ALA A 87 -11.21 3.02 17.59
C ALA A 87 -10.80 2.45 16.22
N THR A 88 -10.91 3.27 15.16
CA THR A 88 -10.46 2.90 13.81
C THR A 88 -9.46 3.91 13.25
N ALA A 89 -8.30 3.42 12.80
CA ALA A 89 -7.30 4.22 12.09
C ALA A 89 -7.40 4.00 10.58
N VAL A 90 -7.40 5.08 9.79
CA VAL A 90 -7.34 5.00 8.32
C VAL A 90 -6.01 5.54 7.82
N VAL A 91 -5.16 4.64 7.35
CA VAL A 91 -3.84 4.93 6.80
C VAL A 91 -3.88 4.89 5.29
N CYS A 92 -3.86 6.08 4.67
CA CYS A 92 -3.71 6.22 3.23
C CYS A 92 -2.24 6.39 2.86
N VAL A 93 -1.71 5.44 2.08
CA VAL A 93 -0.35 5.45 1.55
C VAL A 93 -0.41 5.55 0.01
N PRO A 94 -0.37 6.78 -0.56
CA PRO A 94 -0.45 6.96 -2.01
C PRO A 94 0.61 6.17 -2.77
N GLY A 95 0.22 5.51 -3.86
CA GLY A 95 1.15 4.71 -4.68
C GLY A 95 1.58 3.37 -4.07
N ALA A 96 1.11 3.04 -2.86
CA ALA A 96 1.48 1.81 -2.19
C ALA A 96 1.08 0.57 -3.00
N LYS A 97 2.03 -0.36 -3.06
CA LYS A 97 1.88 -1.74 -3.51
C LYS A 97 1.74 -2.67 -2.30
N ALA A 98 1.35 -3.92 -2.52
CA ALA A 98 1.16 -4.88 -1.42
C ALA A 98 2.44 -5.05 -0.57
N GLY A 99 3.60 -5.17 -1.20
CA GLY A 99 4.88 -5.24 -0.47
C GLY A 99 5.25 -3.96 0.30
N ASN A 100 4.78 -2.78 -0.14
CA ASN A 100 4.98 -1.56 0.65
C ASN A 100 4.16 -1.62 1.95
N VAL A 101 2.90 -2.03 1.86
CA VAL A 101 2.02 -2.18 3.02
C VAL A 101 2.53 -3.24 3.98
N GLU A 102 3.06 -4.35 3.48
CA GLU A 102 3.65 -5.38 4.35
C GLU A 102 4.86 -4.83 5.11
N CYS A 103 5.73 -4.06 4.44
CA CYS A 103 6.82 -3.36 5.14
C CYS A 103 6.28 -2.40 6.20
N TYR A 104 5.15 -1.70 5.96
CA TYR A 104 4.55 -0.86 7.01
C TYR A 104 4.06 -1.68 8.19
N LEU A 105 3.31 -2.75 7.95
CA LEU A 105 2.85 -3.64 9.01
C LEU A 105 4.01 -4.18 9.86
N LYS A 106 5.13 -4.55 9.22
CA LYS A 106 6.36 -4.98 9.91
C LYS A 106 6.98 -3.93 10.81
N LEU A 107 6.79 -2.66 10.48
CA LEU A 107 7.26 -1.56 11.30
C LEU A 107 6.35 -1.36 12.51
N LEU A 108 5.03 -1.46 12.33
CA LEU A 108 4.03 -1.37 13.42
C LEU A 108 4.13 -2.50 14.43
N ALA A 109 4.57 -3.68 13.98
CA ALA A 109 4.74 -4.83 14.87
C ALA A 109 5.84 -4.63 15.93
N LYS A 110 6.74 -3.63 15.77
CA LYS A 110 7.82 -3.37 16.72
C LYS A 110 7.31 -2.95 18.11
N ASP A 111 6.12 -2.37 18.18
CA ASP A 111 5.52 -1.89 19.43
C ASP A 111 4.61 -2.95 20.08
N ASN A 112 4.67 -4.22 19.64
CA ASN A 112 3.80 -5.33 20.07
C ASN A 112 2.29 -5.03 19.97
N HIS A 113 1.92 -4.08 19.10
CA HIS A 113 0.53 -3.70 18.92
C HIS A 113 -0.25 -4.80 18.19
N LYS A 114 -1.32 -5.31 18.81
CA LYS A 114 -2.23 -6.28 18.20
C LYS A 114 -3.56 -5.61 17.85
N TYR A 115 -3.95 -5.70 16.59
CA TYR A 115 -5.19 -5.13 16.07
C TYR A 115 -6.34 -6.15 16.18
N ARG A 116 -7.57 -5.69 16.45
CA ARG A 116 -8.74 -6.58 16.34
C ARG A 116 -9.00 -6.98 14.90
N LYS A 117 -8.82 -6.03 13.99
CA LYS A 117 -9.12 -6.19 12.57
C LYS A 117 -8.17 -5.34 11.73
N ILE A 118 -7.64 -5.92 10.67
CA ILE A 118 -6.89 -5.18 9.65
C ILE A 118 -7.64 -5.29 8.32
N ILE A 119 -7.95 -4.13 7.72
CA ILE A 119 -8.54 -4.04 6.39
C ILE A 119 -7.50 -3.51 5.40
N LEU A 120 -7.23 -4.29 4.36
CA LEU A 120 -6.20 -4.01 3.36
C LEU A 120 -6.84 -3.55 2.04
N HIS A 121 -6.41 -2.40 1.49
CA HIS A 121 -6.85 -1.94 0.16
C HIS A 121 -5.64 -1.63 -0.75
N VAL A 122 -5.13 -2.65 -1.43
CA VAL A 122 -3.94 -2.60 -2.30
C VAL A 122 -4.08 -3.47 -3.55
N GLY A 123 -3.05 -3.55 -4.39
CA GLY A 123 -3.04 -4.31 -5.64
C GLY A 123 -3.27 -3.44 -6.88
N GLY A 124 -3.98 -2.32 -6.72
CA GLY A 124 -4.22 -1.39 -7.84
C GLY A 124 -2.94 -0.87 -8.49
N ASN A 125 -1.91 -0.56 -7.69
CA ASN A 125 -0.60 -0.13 -8.19
C ASN A 125 0.28 -1.31 -8.64
N ASP A 126 0.11 -2.49 -8.05
CA ASP A 126 0.85 -3.71 -8.40
C ASP A 126 0.49 -4.19 -9.81
N THR A 127 -0.80 -4.18 -10.15
CA THR A 127 -1.29 -4.60 -11.48
C THR A 127 -0.67 -3.79 -12.62
N ARG A 128 -0.27 -2.53 -12.37
CA ARG A 128 0.43 -1.68 -13.35
C ARG A 128 1.75 -2.28 -13.81
N LEU A 129 2.42 -3.08 -12.98
CA LEU A 129 3.71 -3.69 -13.26
C LEU A 129 3.68 -4.88 -14.23
N ARG A 130 2.48 -5.33 -14.66
CA ARG A 130 2.30 -6.45 -15.61
C ARG A 130 2.93 -7.77 -15.14
N LYS A 131 2.98 -7.97 -13.82
CA LYS A 131 3.50 -9.19 -13.18
C LYS A 131 2.41 -9.77 -12.28
N SER A 132 1.46 -10.50 -12.86
CA SER A 132 0.29 -11.04 -12.14
C SER A 132 0.71 -11.97 -11.01
N GLU A 133 1.61 -12.92 -11.27
CA GLU A 133 2.01 -13.90 -10.26
C GLU A 133 2.76 -13.25 -9.09
N ILE A 134 3.59 -12.24 -9.37
CA ILE A 134 4.26 -11.45 -8.33
C ILE A 134 3.25 -10.65 -7.51
N THR A 135 2.24 -10.05 -8.17
CA THR A 135 1.17 -9.32 -7.48
C THR A 135 0.43 -10.25 -6.51
N LYS A 136 0.08 -11.45 -6.97
CA LYS A 136 -0.59 -12.47 -6.16
C LYS A 136 0.28 -12.92 -4.98
N MET A 137 1.56 -13.20 -5.21
CA MET A 137 2.52 -13.56 -4.15
C MET A 137 2.64 -12.48 -3.08
N ASN A 138 2.76 -11.21 -3.49
CA ASN A 138 2.85 -10.09 -2.56
C ASN A 138 1.56 -9.93 -1.73
N VAL A 139 0.38 -10.11 -2.35
CA VAL A 139 -0.90 -10.06 -1.63
C VAL A 139 -1.02 -11.21 -0.62
N LYS A 140 -0.63 -12.44 -1.02
CA LYS A 140 -0.60 -13.59 -0.10
C LYS A 140 0.31 -13.32 1.11
N SER A 141 1.53 -12.85 0.84
CA SER A 141 2.52 -12.51 1.88
C SER A 141 2.00 -11.44 2.83
N LEU A 142 1.42 -10.36 2.28
CA LEU A 142 0.82 -9.29 3.07
C LEU A 142 -0.31 -9.80 3.97
N CYS A 143 -1.25 -10.59 3.42
CA CYS A 143 -2.35 -11.14 4.22
C CYS A 143 -1.84 -12.08 5.31
N ALA A 144 -0.88 -12.95 5.01
CA ALA A 144 -0.28 -13.85 5.99
C ALA A 144 0.39 -13.07 7.13
N TYR A 145 1.11 -12.00 6.82
CA TYR A 145 1.73 -11.14 7.82
C TYR A 145 0.67 -10.38 8.65
N ALA A 146 -0.36 -9.82 8.02
CA ALA A 146 -1.44 -9.13 8.73
C ALA A 146 -2.15 -10.04 9.76
N LYS A 147 -2.24 -11.35 9.49
CA LYS A 147 -2.79 -12.34 10.44
C LYS A 147 -1.95 -12.52 11.69
N THR A 148 -0.63 -12.30 11.63
CA THR A 148 0.22 -12.45 12.83
C THR A 148 0.01 -11.30 13.82
N MET A 149 -0.58 -10.19 13.37
CA MET A 149 -0.77 -8.97 14.15
C MET A 149 -2.25 -8.61 14.33
N SER A 150 -3.18 -9.48 13.94
CA SER A 150 -4.60 -9.24 14.12
C SER A 150 -5.45 -10.49 14.29
N ASP A 151 -6.61 -10.34 14.92
CA ASP A 151 -7.58 -11.45 15.05
C ASP A 151 -8.37 -11.70 13.76
N SER A 152 -8.48 -10.69 12.88
CA SER A 152 -9.21 -10.80 11.62
C SER A 152 -8.58 -9.93 10.54
N VAL A 153 -8.39 -10.50 9.35
CA VAL A 153 -7.92 -9.77 8.16
C VAL A 153 -9.02 -9.73 7.12
N VAL A 154 -9.24 -8.55 6.54
CA VAL A 154 -10.20 -8.34 5.45
C VAL A 154 -9.48 -7.67 4.28
N PHE A 155 -9.69 -8.19 3.07
CA PHE A 155 -9.20 -7.57 1.85
C PHE A 155 -10.33 -6.78 1.18
N SER A 156 -10.14 -5.48 1.06
CA SER A 156 -11.03 -4.57 0.34
C SER A 156 -10.68 -4.60 -1.14
N GLY A 157 -11.54 -5.24 -1.94
CA GLY A 157 -11.30 -5.52 -3.36
C GLY A 157 -11.09 -4.24 -4.20
N PRO A 158 -10.43 -4.38 -5.38
CA PRO A 158 -10.07 -3.25 -6.22
C PRO A 158 -11.30 -2.60 -6.86
N LEU A 159 -11.15 -1.34 -7.27
CA LEU A 159 -12.11 -0.65 -8.11
C LEU A 159 -11.84 -0.96 -9.59
N PRO A 160 -12.84 -0.87 -10.48
CA PRO A 160 -12.61 -0.84 -11.92
C PRO A 160 -11.60 0.26 -12.29
N ASN A 161 -10.62 -0.09 -13.12
CA ASN A 161 -9.69 0.89 -13.68
C ASN A 161 -10.12 1.21 -15.11
N LEU A 162 -10.43 2.48 -15.38
CA LEU A 162 -11.02 2.94 -16.63
C LEU A 162 -10.03 3.72 -17.51
N ILE A 163 -8.72 3.62 -17.24
CA ILE A 163 -7.69 4.30 -18.07
C ILE A 163 -7.63 3.69 -19.48
N SER A 164 -7.67 2.36 -19.56
CA SER A 164 -7.55 1.60 -20.81
C SER A 164 -8.11 0.20 -20.64
N ASP A 165 -8.45 -0.46 -21.75
CA ASP A 165 -8.95 -1.84 -21.76
C ASP A 165 -7.96 -2.84 -21.16
N ASP A 166 -6.65 -2.62 -21.40
CA ASP A 166 -5.58 -3.39 -20.77
C ASP A 166 -5.62 -3.24 -19.25
N MET A 167 -5.76 -2.01 -18.73
CA MET A 167 -5.82 -1.81 -17.29
C MET A 167 -7.09 -2.35 -16.66
N TYR A 168 -8.23 -2.17 -17.33
CA TYR A 168 -9.49 -2.75 -16.93
C TYR A 168 -9.38 -4.28 -16.83
N SER A 169 -8.85 -4.92 -17.88
CA SER A 169 -8.70 -6.39 -17.97
C SER A 169 -7.78 -6.94 -16.88
N ARG A 170 -6.65 -6.26 -16.63
CA ARG A 170 -5.73 -6.62 -15.55
C ARG A 170 -6.39 -6.49 -14.18
N MET A 171 -7.11 -5.39 -13.93
CA MET A 171 -7.78 -5.18 -12.65
C MET A 171 -8.93 -6.16 -12.43
N SER A 172 -9.70 -6.47 -13.49
CA SER A 172 -10.76 -7.46 -13.47
C SER A 172 -10.22 -8.87 -13.21
N SER A 173 -9.08 -9.22 -13.83
CA SER A 173 -8.43 -10.51 -13.57
C SER A 173 -7.92 -10.62 -12.14
N PHE A 174 -7.38 -9.53 -11.58
CA PHE A 174 -6.98 -9.45 -10.18
C PHE A 174 -8.18 -9.56 -9.24
N HIS A 175 -9.27 -8.84 -9.52
CA HIS A 175 -10.55 -8.94 -8.78
C HIS A 175 -11.08 -10.38 -8.72
N ARG A 176 -11.16 -11.07 -9.87
CA ARG A 176 -11.64 -12.47 -9.90
C ARG A 176 -10.74 -13.41 -9.11
N TRP A 177 -9.43 -13.20 -9.17
CA TRP A 177 -8.47 -14.00 -8.41
C TRP A 177 -8.62 -13.84 -6.88
N LEU A 178 -9.11 -12.69 -6.40
CA LEU A 178 -9.36 -12.46 -4.97
C LEU A 178 -10.51 -13.31 -4.39
N SER A 179 -11.21 -14.12 -5.19
CA SER A 179 -11.97 -15.28 -4.70
C SER A 179 -11.12 -16.25 -3.87
N TRP A 180 -9.80 -16.14 -3.94
CA TRP A 180 -8.84 -16.78 -3.04
C TRP A 180 -9.04 -16.39 -1.56
N CYS A 181 -9.51 -15.18 -1.24
CA CYS A 181 -9.55 -14.66 0.13
C CYS A 181 -10.36 -15.54 1.12
N PRO A 182 -11.65 -15.88 0.87
CA PRO A 182 -12.43 -16.68 1.82
C PRO A 182 -11.84 -18.07 2.09
N ALA A 183 -11.30 -18.72 1.05
CA ALA A 183 -10.65 -20.03 1.17
C ALA A 183 -9.35 -20.00 2.00
N ASN A 184 -8.84 -18.80 2.31
CA ASN A 184 -7.61 -18.59 3.05
C ASN A 184 -7.86 -17.77 4.31
N ASP A 185 -9.10 -17.80 4.83
CA ASP A 185 -9.48 -17.14 6.08
C ASP A 185 -9.14 -15.63 6.07
N VAL A 186 -9.44 -15.00 4.93
CA VAL A 186 -9.38 -13.55 4.74
C VAL A 186 -10.77 -13.10 4.30
N GLY A 187 -11.38 -12.19 5.06
CA GLY A 187 -12.65 -11.59 4.67
C GLY A 187 -12.49 -10.81 3.36
N TYR A 188 -13.56 -10.68 2.58
CA TYR A 188 -13.51 -9.99 1.30
C TYR A 188 -14.64 -8.97 1.16
N ILE A 189 -14.29 -7.72 0.85
CA ILE A 189 -15.26 -6.66 0.52
C ILE A 189 -15.24 -6.44 -0.98
N ASP A 190 -16.32 -6.81 -1.67
CA ASP A 190 -16.42 -6.69 -3.11
C ASP A 190 -16.84 -5.28 -3.56
N ASN A 191 -15.90 -4.34 -3.55
CA ASN A 191 -16.16 -2.99 -4.08
C ASN A 191 -16.42 -2.99 -5.58
N TRP A 192 -15.95 -3.99 -6.33
CA TRP A 192 -16.12 -4.04 -7.78
C TRP A 192 -17.59 -4.03 -8.17
N ARG A 193 -18.40 -4.87 -7.53
CA ARG A 193 -19.87 -4.94 -7.76
C ARG A 193 -20.56 -3.61 -7.48
N GLY A 194 -20.07 -2.85 -6.50
CA GLY A 194 -20.60 -1.53 -6.15
C GLY A 194 -20.25 -0.44 -7.17
N PHE A 195 -19.12 -0.57 -7.87
CA PHE A 195 -18.57 0.48 -8.74
C PHE A 195 -18.76 0.21 -10.23
N TRP A 196 -18.77 -1.06 -10.65
CA TRP A 196 -18.80 -1.42 -12.05
C TRP A 196 -20.09 -0.93 -12.73
N GLY A 197 -19.93 -0.22 -13.85
CA GLY A 197 -21.04 0.33 -14.64
C GLY A 197 -21.76 1.52 -13.99
N LYS A 198 -21.38 1.96 -12.79
CA LYS A 198 -22.06 3.06 -12.10
C LYS A 198 -21.39 4.40 -12.37
N PRO A 199 -22.08 5.36 -13.01
CA PRO A 199 -21.53 6.68 -13.28
C PRO A 199 -21.31 7.46 -11.98
N GLY A 200 -20.39 8.44 -12.02
CA GLY A 200 -20.19 9.37 -10.91
C GLY A 200 -19.37 8.85 -9.71
N LEU A 201 -19.02 7.56 -9.65
CA LEU A 201 -18.23 6.99 -8.54
C LEU A 201 -16.72 7.05 -8.76
N ILE A 202 -16.27 7.06 -10.02
CA ILE A 202 -14.85 7.16 -10.41
C ILE A 202 -14.65 8.50 -11.11
N ARG A 203 -13.58 9.21 -10.76
CA ARG A 203 -13.20 10.49 -11.40
C ARG A 203 -12.92 10.28 -12.88
N ARG A 204 -12.98 11.37 -13.66
CA ARG A 204 -12.66 11.37 -15.11
C ARG A 204 -11.30 10.75 -15.46
N VAL A 205 -10.32 10.81 -14.54
CA VAL A 205 -9.01 10.18 -14.71
C VAL A 205 -9.04 8.64 -14.67
N GLY A 206 -10.17 8.02 -14.34
CA GLY A 206 -10.38 6.57 -14.45
C GLY A 206 -9.76 5.70 -13.35
N ILE A 207 -9.19 6.30 -12.29
CA ILE A 207 -8.51 5.56 -11.21
C ILE A 207 -9.12 5.85 -9.85
N HIS A 208 -9.19 7.14 -9.51
CA HIS A 208 -9.51 7.57 -8.15
C HIS A 208 -11.01 7.73 -7.98
N PRO A 209 -11.56 7.40 -6.81
CA PRO A 209 -12.97 7.63 -6.52
C PRO A 209 -13.29 9.13 -6.46
N THR A 210 -14.53 9.47 -6.78
CA THR A 210 -15.14 10.76 -6.42
C THR A 210 -15.40 10.81 -4.91
N LEU A 211 -16.00 11.90 -4.42
CA LEU A 211 -16.47 11.94 -3.02
C LEU A 211 -17.58 10.92 -2.78
N ASP A 212 -18.51 10.76 -3.73
CA ASP A 212 -19.57 9.74 -3.66
C ASP A 212 -19.00 8.32 -3.70
N GLY A 213 -17.99 8.08 -4.55
CA GLY A 213 -17.26 6.82 -4.56
C GLY A 213 -16.57 6.55 -3.22
N ALA A 214 -15.93 7.56 -2.64
CA ALA A 214 -15.30 7.42 -1.33
C ALA A 214 -16.32 7.19 -0.19
N ALA A 215 -17.50 7.81 -0.27
CA ALA A 215 -18.59 7.57 0.65
C ALA A 215 -19.11 6.12 0.56
N LEU A 216 -19.24 5.58 -0.66
CA LEU A 216 -19.60 4.17 -0.86
C LEU A 216 -18.55 3.22 -0.26
N ILE A 217 -17.26 3.48 -0.50
CA ILE A 217 -16.18 2.70 0.12
C ILE A 217 -16.28 2.80 1.65
N SER A 218 -16.49 4.01 2.18
CA SER A 218 -16.62 4.23 3.63
C SER A 218 -17.76 3.41 4.23
N LYS A 219 -18.91 3.36 3.56
CA LYS A 219 -20.05 2.52 3.96
C LYS A 219 -19.68 1.04 3.98
N ASN A 220 -19.14 0.50 2.88
CA ASN A 220 -18.77 -0.92 2.77
C ASN A 220 -17.74 -1.33 3.84
N LEU A 221 -16.75 -0.47 4.09
CA LEU A 221 -15.75 -0.69 5.14
C LEU A 221 -16.41 -0.66 6.52
N THR A 222 -17.26 0.33 6.80
CA THR A 222 -17.96 0.46 8.09
C THR A 222 -18.84 -0.76 8.38
N GLU A 223 -19.58 -1.25 7.38
CA GLU A 223 -20.39 -2.49 7.49
C GLU A 223 -19.51 -3.71 7.86
N SER A 224 -18.35 -3.83 7.22
CA SER A 224 -17.38 -4.89 7.54
C SER A 224 -16.79 -4.76 8.95
N ILE A 225 -16.63 -3.54 9.47
CA ILE A 225 -16.09 -3.27 10.81
C ILE A 225 -17.10 -3.64 11.89
N ILE A 226 -18.34 -3.16 11.73
CA ILE A 226 -19.44 -3.35 12.71
C ILE A 226 -19.96 -4.79 12.67
N GLY A 227 -19.81 -5.50 11.54
CA GLY A 227 -20.13 -6.91 11.45
C GLY A 227 -21.63 -7.19 11.37
N HIS A 228 -22.36 -6.45 10.53
CA HIS A 228 -23.71 -6.91 10.16
C HIS A 228 -23.60 -8.26 9.47
N LYS A 229 -24.09 -9.32 10.13
CA LYS A 229 -24.44 -10.57 9.45
C LYS A 229 -25.60 -10.24 8.48
N PRO A 230 -25.56 -10.74 7.24
CA PRO A 230 -26.73 -10.70 6.36
C PRO A 230 -27.94 -11.38 7.00
#